data_AF-A0A9N9UCA3-F1
#
_entry.id   AF-A0A9N9UCA3-F1
#
_cell.length_a   1.000
_cell.length_b   1.000
_cell.length_c   1.000
_cell.angle_alpha   90.00
_cell.angle_beta   90.00
_cell.angle_gamma   90.00
#
_symmetry.space_group_name_H-M   'P 1'
#
loop_
_entity.id
_entity.type
_entity.pdbx_description
1 polymer ?
#
loop_
_entity_poly.entity_id
_entity_poly.type
_entity_poly.pdbx_seq_one_letter_code
_entity_poly.pdbx_strand_id
1 'polypeptide(L)'
;MDTDSIHPLSSDSEKPLSGITFLDSICSSADNAEALRILYNSDGMWPSNKDNGSNPLTFSPTEKSLRDFLDEKVSSPADKDAPADISCPAHAQYLTSEYRSLAIFLLAITFFQLCGSPWVKEPFQAECLSLCVTDDQPNGQWRLHAPCDLVPDTGISDPADSVAALGVLILELDAGYKASWSPDDESRSGKRSHQMRLRRLLREWEGDIIDENKRIARSCLDFDNLVGSLPDYDLPQGMKVPAIIYKYVLEPVLRHNIERSEEFQNVFAAIFGQDDTLPLFRNIVLPERVCAFDARDRPLCQDSLYRSKKFFNDADAFIQCIEEIRGNSDCPTSKGNGKKRIVLLDSGVDREHKVIRRAIGSKRINEQESKSFTSAPWNQDDSMHGTAVAELTMRVAPIAEIIIGKICQGRENPNNTVLAEETQAIDWATNTVKADIICLSLGYRVAHDAADTAVDNAIKAGVLVIAAASNSGILERRARPACLDGVICLHAANGYGCVSEMNPGKLVDETNFSTLGDGVHVLQKGEFELKAGTSYAAPIAAGFIACILSFIEAKVPGLQALQVEKLRRKKGMEAVLKKMSAKDLHGYDFIHPKYMCNWKDSDAVQRAVDRVKKALRDV
;
A
#
# COMPACT_ATOMS: atom_id res chain seq x y z
N MET A 1 0.99 1.65 -71.25
CA MET A 1 1.10 3.11 -71.25
C MET A 1 -0.31 3.59 -70.99
N ASP A 2 -0.59 4.01 -69.77
CA ASP A 2 -1.63 4.99 -69.48
C ASP A 2 -1.34 5.60 -68.12
N THR A 3 -1.57 6.91 -68.09
CA THR A 3 -1.18 7.90 -67.10
C THR A 3 -2.20 7.97 -65.98
N ASP A 4 -1.76 8.03 -64.72
CA ASP A 4 -2.56 8.59 -63.63
C ASP A 4 -1.72 9.38 -62.61
N SER A 5 -1.89 10.70 -62.70
CA SER A 5 -2.38 11.57 -61.61
C SER A 5 -1.72 11.48 -60.23
N ILE A 6 -0.86 12.47 -59.96
CA ILE A 6 -0.24 12.79 -58.67
C ILE A 6 -1.28 13.37 -57.68
N HIS A 7 -1.40 12.79 -56.49
CA HIS A 7 -1.96 13.42 -55.29
C HIS A 7 -0.88 13.51 -54.19
N PRO A 8 -0.84 14.59 -53.38
CA PRO A 8 0.20 14.82 -52.39
C PRO A 8 0.00 13.94 -51.14
N LEU A 9 1.11 13.39 -50.66
CA LEU A 9 1.24 12.70 -49.36
C LEU A 9 0.77 13.64 -48.23
N SER A 10 -0.37 13.34 -47.63
CA SER A 10 -0.72 13.87 -46.31
C SER A 10 0.13 13.17 -45.26
N SER A 11 0.74 13.99 -44.40
CA SER A 11 1.50 13.61 -43.22
C SER A 11 0.67 12.78 -42.24
N ASP A 12 0.84 11.46 -42.27
CA ASP A 12 0.56 10.63 -41.11
C ASP A 12 1.72 10.83 -40.13
N SER A 13 1.54 11.75 -39.19
CA SER A 13 2.39 11.88 -38.01
C SER A 13 2.32 10.56 -37.23
N GLU A 14 3.48 9.98 -36.96
CA GLU A 14 3.67 8.82 -36.10
C GLU A 14 2.85 8.94 -34.80
N LYS A 15 1.95 7.99 -34.58
CA LYS A 15 1.17 7.90 -33.34
C LYS A 15 2.10 7.75 -32.14
N PRO A 16 1.89 8.49 -31.03
CA PRO A 16 2.70 8.35 -29.83
C PRO A 16 2.49 6.99 -29.16
N LEU A 17 3.56 6.46 -28.56
CA LEU A 17 3.60 5.18 -27.86
C LEU A 17 2.51 5.05 -26.79
N SER A 18 1.72 3.98 -26.88
CA SER A 18 0.56 3.65 -26.03
C SER A 18 0.93 3.11 -24.63
N GLY A 19 1.77 3.84 -23.88
CA GLY A 19 2.31 3.38 -22.59
C GLY A 19 2.00 4.23 -21.37
N ILE A 20 1.44 5.43 -21.53
CA ILE A 20 1.10 6.32 -20.40
C ILE A 20 -0.34 6.79 -20.61
N THR A 21 -1.27 5.97 -20.16
CA THR A 21 -2.70 6.30 -20.12
C THR A 21 -2.97 7.33 -19.02
N PHE A 22 -2.70 8.61 -19.28
CA PHE A 22 -3.19 9.72 -18.45
C PHE A 22 -3.56 10.98 -19.24
N LEU A 23 -3.40 10.98 -20.57
CA LEU A 23 -3.68 12.16 -21.42
C LEU A 23 -5.07 12.16 -22.06
N ASP A 24 -5.72 11.01 -22.25
CA ASP A 24 -7.05 10.95 -22.89
C ASP A 24 -8.18 11.50 -22.01
N SER A 25 -7.92 11.81 -20.74
CA SER A 25 -8.93 12.28 -19.78
C SER A 25 -9.00 13.81 -19.62
N ILE A 26 -8.15 14.55 -20.33
CA ILE A 26 -7.85 15.96 -19.98
C ILE A 26 -8.22 16.95 -21.10
N CYS A 27 -8.46 16.48 -22.33
CA CYS A 27 -8.73 17.37 -23.48
C CYS A 27 -10.19 17.28 -23.96
N SER A 28 -10.94 18.37 -23.78
CA SER A 28 -12.11 18.68 -24.59
C SER A 28 -11.71 19.74 -25.62
N SER A 29 -11.59 19.34 -26.89
CA SER A 29 -11.39 20.31 -27.98
C SER A 29 -12.74 20.91 -28.34
N ALA A 30 -13.00 22.15 -27.88
CA ALA A 30 -13.93 23.02 -28.58
C ALA A 30 -13.16 23.71 -29.72
N ASP A 31 -13.66 23.61 -30.94
CA ASP A 31 -13.10 24.33 -32.09
C ASP A 31 -13.08 25.84 -31.78
N ASN A 32 -11.87 26.45 -31.80
CA ASN A 32 -11.54 27.88 -31.57
C ASN A 32 -11.01 28.32 -30.19
N ALA A 33 -10.55 27.43 -29.31
CA ALA A 33 -9.89 27.84 -28.05
C ALA A 33 -8.39 28.21 -28.24
N GLU A 34 -7.96 29.37 -27.73
CA GLU A 34 -6.53 29.79 -27.75
C GLU A 34 -5.79 29.52 -26.42
N ALA A 35 -6.52 29.33 -25.31
CA ALA A 35 -5.97 29.02 -23.98
C ALA A 35 -6.92 28.10 -23.19
N LEU A 36 -6.33 27.31 -22.28
CA LEU A 36 -6.97 26.36 -21.39
C LEU A 36 -6.77 26.76 -19.93
N ARG A 37 -7.81 26.63 -19.11
CA ARG A 37 -7.74 26.80 -17.66
C ARG A 37 -7.73 25.43 -17.01
N ILE A 38 -6.71 25.14 -16.20
CA ILE A 38 -6.66 23.91 -15.41
C ILE A 38 -7.36 24.16 -14.08
N LEU A 39 -8.44 23.41 -13.83
CA LEU A 39 -9.06 23.34 -12.51
C LEU A 39 -8.66 22.08 -11.77
N TYR A 40 -8.65 22.22 -10.46
CA TYR A 40 -8.43 21.16 -9.50
C TYR A 40 -9.73 20.47 -9.08
N ASN A 41 -10.76 20.30 -9.91
CA ASN A 41 -11.95 19.48 -9.56
C ASN A 41 -12.27 18.43 -10.66
N SER A 42 -13.29 17.59 -10.43
CA SER A 42 -13.75 16.51 -11.33
C SER A 42 -14.25 17.00 -12.69
N ASP A 43 -14.56 18.30 -12.82
CA ASP A 43 -15.11 18.92 -14.03
C ASP A 43 -13.99 19.57 -14.85
N GLY A 44 -13.21 18.75 -15.53
CA GLY A 44 -11.99 19.12 -16.27
C GLY A 44 -12.03 20.38 -17.15
N MET A 45 -10.82 20.77 -17.57
CA MET A 45 -10.43 21.97 -18.32
C MET A 45 -11.52 22.62 -19.19
N TRP A 46 -11.67 23.95 -19.08
CA TRP A 46 -12.57 24.72 -19.95
C TRP A 46 -11.86 25.78 -20.80
N PRO A 47 -12.33 26.00 -22.04
CA PRO A 47 -11.79 27.02 -22.94
C PRO A 47 -12.29 28.43 -22.57
N SER A 48 -11.47 29.45 -22.85
CA SER A 48 -11.88 30.86 -22.81
C SER A 48 -12.19 31.36 -24.22
N ASN A 49 -13.44 31.74 -24.51
CA ASN A 49 -13.82 32.28 -25.84
C ASN A 49 -13.55 33.79 -25.94
N LYS A 50 -12.99 34.22 -27.08
CA LYS A 50 -12.82 35.63 -27.49
C LYS A 50 -14.15 36.26 -27.92
N ASP A 51 -15.09 36.45 -27.01
CA ASP A 51 -16.23 37.36 -27.27
C ASP A 51 -16.17 38.52 -26.28
N ASN A 52 -15.14 39.35 -26.43
CA ASN A 52 -15.09 40.80 -26.17
C ASN A 52 -13.63 41.24 -26.32
N GLY A 53 -13.37 42.26 -27.12
CA GLY A 53 -12.03 42.67 -27.58
C GLY A 53 -11.09 43.24 -26.51
N SER A 54 -10.82 42.49 -25.45
CA SER A 54 -9.79 42.75 -24.45
C SER A 54 -8.77 41.61 -24.41
N ASN A 55 -7.53 41.94 -24.04
CA ASN A 55 -6.37 41.04 -23.98
C ASN A 55 -6.70 39.64 -23.40
N PRO A 56 -6.03 38.56 -23.86
CA PRO A 56 -6.25 37.18 -23.38
C PRO A 56 -5.94 36.92 -21.89
N LEU A 57 -5.51 37.96 -21.14
CA LEU A 57 -5.24 37.94 -19.70
C LEU A 57 -6.29 38.69 -18.86
N THR A 58 -7.42 39.14 -19.42
CA THR A 58 -8.43 39.83 -18.61
C THR A 58 -9.19 38.84 -17.72
N PHE A 59 -8.79 38.81 -16.45
CA PHE A 59 -9.44 38.09 -15.36
C PHE A 59 -10.94 38.45 -15.25
N SER A 60 -11.76 37.48 -14.84
CA SER A 60 -13.10 37.78 -14.32
C SER A 60 -13.00 38.84 -13.21
N PRO A 61 -14.00 39.72 -13.00
CA PRO A 61 -14.00 40.64 -11.86
C PRO A 61 -13.79 39.98 -10.49
N THR A 62 -14.07 38.68 -10.38
CA THR A 62 -13.91 37.84 -9.18
C THR A 62 -12.58 37.07 -9.13
N GLU A 63 -11.78 37.10 -10.20
CA GLU A 63 -10.48 36.44 -10.30
C GLU A 63 -9.37 37.47 -10.09
N LYS A 64 -8.43 37.18 -9.18
CA LYS A 64 -7.26 38.01 -8.93
C LYS A 64 -5.99 37.16 -9.12
N SER A 65 -4.88 37.78 -9.45
CA SER A 65 -3.60 37.05 -9.55
C SER A 65 -3.23 36.51 -8.16
N LEU A 66 -2.55 35.37 -8.08
CA LEU A 66 -2.02 34.86 -6.80
C LEU A 66 -1.10 35.90 -6.14
N ARG A 67 -0.40 36.73 -6.95
CA ARG A 67 0.31 37.92 -6.47
C ARG A 67 -0.57 38.83 -5.61
N ASP A 68 -1.83 39.04 -5.96
CA ASP A 68 -2.71 40.00 -5.26
C ASP A 68 -3.11 39.51 -3.86
N PHE A 69 -2.82 38.23 -3.55
CA PHE A 69 -3.04 37.61 -2.23
C PHE A 69 -1.75 37.45 -1.43
N LEU A 70 -0.59 37.67 -2.04
CA LEU A 70 0.71 37.62 -1.38
C LEU A 70 1.20 39.06 -1.17
N ASP A 71 1.39 39.44 0.10
CA ASP A 71 1.92 40.77 0.41
C ASP A 71 3.39 40.88 -0.07
N GLU A 72 3.91 42.09 -0.30
CA GLU A 72 5.35 42.27 -0.55
C GLU A 72 6.10 42.30 0.81
N LYS A 73 7.23 41.59 0.92
CA LYS A 73 8.04 41.60 2.16
C LYS A 73 8.49 43.03 2.47
N VAL A 74 7.90 43.67 3.47
CA VAL A 74 8.37 44.96 3.95
C VAL A 74 9.75 44.74 4.59
N SER A 75 10.79 45.29 3.96
CA SER A 75 12.11 45.39 4.58
C SER A 75 11.97 46.25 5.84
N SER A 76 12.40 45.74 7.00
CA SER A 76 12.32 46.37 8.33
C SER A 76 12.28 47.93 8.35
N PRO A 77 11.44 48.55 9.19
CA PRO A 77 11.10 49.97 9.11
C PRO A 77 12.23 50.90 9.56
N ALA A 78 12.47 51.96 8.78
CA ALA A 78 13.24 53.13 9.20
C ALA A 78 12.43 54.12 10.06
N ASP A 79 11.13 53.87 10.30
CA ASP A 79 10.29 54.72 11.14
C ASP A 79 9.58 53.92 12.23
N LYS A 80 10.01 54.13 13.48
CA LYS A 80 9.43 53.50 14.68
C LYS A 80 8.19 54.25 15.22
N ASP A 81 7.74 55.30 14.54
CA ASP A 81 6.66 56.18 15.01
C ASP A 81 5.42 56.20 14.08
N ALA A 82 5.31 55.28 13.12
CA ALA A 82 4.09 55.15 12.31
C ALA A 82 2.98 54.45 13.13
N PRO A 83 1.75 55.01 13.19
CA PRO A 83 0.65 54.45 13.99
C PRO A 83 0.28 53.04 13.51
N ALA A 84 -0.02 52.17 14.48
CA ALA A 84 -0.36 50.75 14.31
C ALA A 84 -1.74 50.54 13.70
N ASP A 85 -1.97 51.08 12.50
CA ASP A 85 -3.21 50.95 11.74
C ASP A 85 -2.89 50.69 10.26
N ILE A 86 -2.07 49.67 10.01
CA ILE A 86 -2.05 49.00 8.70
C ILE A 86 -2.98 47.81 8.88
N SER A 87 -4.28 48.04 8.67
CA SER A 87 -5.26 46.97 8.58
C SER A 87 -4.77 45.97 7.54
N CYS A 88 -4.55 44.71 7.96
CA CYS A 88 -4.27 43.60 7.05
C CYS A 88 -5.30 43.66 5.89
N PRO A 89 -4.88 43.62 4.62
CA PRO A 89 -5.82 43.76 3.50
C PRO A 89 -6.93 42.73 3.65
N ALA A 90 -8.19 43.10 3.35
CA ALA A 90 -9.36 42.20 3.43
C ALA A 90 -9.23 40.89 2.62
N HIS A 91 -8.14 40.72 1.87
CA HIS A 91 -7.82 39.56 1.03
C HIS A 91 -6.93 38.52 1.76
N ALA A 92 -6.19 38.92 2.80
CA ALA A 92 -5.31 38.05 3.57
C ALA A 92 -6.07 36.99 4.39
N GLN A 93 -7.38 37.20 4.60
CA GLN A 93 -8.27 36.23 5.24
C GLN A 93 -8.53 34.97 4.40
N TYR A 94 -8.25 34.99 3.09
CA TYR A 94 -8.58 33.88 2.19
C TYR A 94 -7.44 32.87 1.99
N LEU A 95 -6.17 33.26 2.19
CA LEU A 95 -4.99 32.40 1.97
C LEU A 95 -4.24 32.13 3.29
N THR A 96 -4.92 31.47 4.24
CA THR A 96 -4.34 31.04 5.52
C THR A 96 -3.15 30.11 5.34
N SER A 97 -2.40 29.83 6.41
CA SER A 97 -1.25 28.91 6.34
C SER A 97 -1.64 27.53 5.81
N GLU A 98 -2.82 27.02 6.18
CA GLU A 98 -3.36 25.74 5.70
C GLU A 98 -3.66 25.81 4.20
N TYR A 99 -4.30 26.88 3.73
CA TYR A 99 -4.60 27.08 2.32
C TYR A 99 -3.35 27.28 1.47
N ARG A 100 -2.29 27.91 1.99
CA ARG A 100 -0.99 28.02 1.31
C ARG A 100 -0.29 26.67 1.17
N SER A 101 -0.31 25.83 2.21
CA SER A 101 0.19 24.45 2.13
C SER A 101 -0.56 23.63 1.07
N LEU A 102 -1.89 23.78 0.99
CA LEU A 102 -2.70 23.14 -0.03
C LEU A 102 -2.39 23.66 -1.45
N ALA A 103 -2.20 24.97 -1.61
CA ALA A 103 -1.81 25.56 -2.90
C ALA A 103 -0.47 24.99 -3.38
N ILE A 104 0.53 24.88 -2.49
CA ILE A 104 1.84 24.24 -2.79
C ILE A 104 1.63 22.82 -3.31
N PHE A 105 0.79 22.03 -2.63
CA PHE A 105 0.48 20.66 -3.02
C PHE A 105 -0.13 20.56 -4.41
N LEU A 106 -1.19 21.35 -4.68
CA LEU A 106 -1.90 21.34 -5.95
C LEU A 106 -0.97 21.74 -7.10
N LEU A 107 -0.15 22.78 -6.89
CA LEU A 107 0.80 23.25 -7.89
C LEU A 107 1.92 22.26 -8.21
N ALA A 108 2.45 21.55 -7.21
CA ALA A 108 3.49 20.53 -7.42
C ALA A 108 2.99 19.38 -8.31
N ILE A 109 1.74 18.97 -8.13
CA ILE A 109 1.07 17.95 -8.94
C ILE A 109 0.91 18.42 -10.37
N THR A 110 0.34 19.62 -10.57
CA THR A 110 0.09 20.16 -11.91
C THR A 110 1.40 20.35 -12.65
N PHE A 111 2.44 20.85 -11.96
CA PHE A 111 3.76 20.94 -12.54
C PHE A 111 4.31 19.57 -12.96
N PHE A 112 4.19 18.54 -12.11
CA PHE A 112 4.63 17.19 -12.46
C PHE A 112 3.90 16.63 -13.69
N GLN A 113 2.58 16.86 -13.79
CA GLN A 113 1.76 16.37 -14.90
C GLN A 113 2.04 17.09 -16.22
N LEU A 114 2.40 18.37 -16.16
CA LEU A 114 2.61 19.21 -17.34
C LEU A 114 4.08 19.43 -17.69
N CYS A 115 5.02 18.98 -16.87
CA CYS A 115 6.44 19.21 -17.12
C CYS A 115 6.87 18.59 -18.45
N GLY A 116 7.45 19.41 -19.33
CA GLY A 116 7.86 19.01 -20.67
C GLY A 116 6.73 19.04 -21.71
N SER A 117 5.53 19.48 -21.33
CA SER A 117 4.44 19.73 -22.28
C SER A 117 4.75 20.99 -23.11
N PRO A 118 4.53 20.96 -24.44
CA PRO A 118 4.69 22.14 -25.29
C PRO A 118 3.63 23.24 -25.02
N TRP A 119 2.68 22.98 -24.11
CA TRP A 119 1.47 23.78 -23.89
C TRP A 119 1.61 24.66 -22.63
N VAL A 120 2.73 24.52 -21.90
CA VAL A 120 3.10 25.37 -20.76
C VAL A 120 4.19 26.33 -21.20
N LYS A 121 3.82 27.61 -21.33
CA LYS A 121 4.71 28.64 -21.88
C LYS A 121 5.53 29.40 -20.84
N GLU A 122 4.97 29.62 -19.65
CA GLU A 122 5.58 30.47 -18.63
C GLU A 122 5.93 29.69 -17.36
N PRO A 123 7.01 30.07 -16.64
CA PRO A 123 7.36 29.42 -15.39
C PRO A 123 6.23 29.60 -14.38
N PHE A 124 5.96 28.58 -13.56
CA PHE A 124 4.95 28.65 -12.50
C PHE A 124 5.32 29.74 -11.49
N GLN A 125 4.82 30.96 -11.70
CA GLN A 125 5.05 32.15 -10.90
C GLN A 125 3.73 32.68 -10.34
N ALA A 126 3.78 33.40 -9.22
CA ALA A 126 2.59 33.97 -8.60
C ALA A 126 1.84 34.94 -9.53
N GLU A 127 2.55 35.61 -10.43
CA GLU A 127 1.98 36.54 -11.42
C GLU A 127 1.16 35.83 -12.51
N CYS A 128 1.52 34.59 -12.83
CA CYS A 128 0.93 33.81 -13.92
C CYS A 128 -0.24 32.94 -13.44
N LEU A 129 -0.38 32.76 -12.13
CA LEU A 129 -1.44 31.97 -11.50
C LEU A 129 -2.56 32.89 -10.99
N SER A 130 -3.80 32.42 -11.02
CA SER A 130 -4.94 33.18 -10.49
C SER A 130 -5.75 32.41 -9.47
N LEU A 131 -6.30 33.17 -8.52
CA LEU A 131 -7.20 32.69 -7.49
C LEU A 131 -8.59 33.32 -7.73
N CYS A 132 -9.61 32.49 -7.89
CA CYS A 132 -11.00 32.91 -7.92
C CYS A 132 -11.59 32.76 -6.53
N VAL A 133 -12.18 33.82 -5.97
CA VAL A 133 -12.86 33.79 -4.66
C VAL A 133 -14.34 34.06 -4.88
N THR A 134 -15.21 33.21 -4.36
CA THR A 134 -16.67 33.40 -4.45
C THR A 134 -17.23 34.04 -3.18
N ASP A 135 -17.87 35.20 -3.32
CA ASP A 135 -18.44 35.96 -2.19
C ASP A 135 -19.69 35.29 -1.56
N ASP A 136 -20.31 34.34 -2.25
CA ASP A 136 -21.62 33.75 -1.90
C ASP A 136 -21.56 32.54 -0.95
N GLN A 137 -20.39 32.13 -0.46
CA GLN A 137 -20.23 30.95 0.40
C GLN A 137 -19.51 31.28 1.72
N PRO A 138 -20.06 30.90 2.90
CA PRO A 138 -19.55 31.30 4.21
C PRO A 138 -18.17 30.74 4.61
N ASN A 139 -17.56 29.91 3.75
CA ASN A 139 -16.28 29.23 4.00
C ASN A 139 -15.13 29.68 3.09
N GLY A 140 -15.28 30.77 2.33
CA GLY A 140 -14.18 31.34 1.54
C GLY A 140 -13.60 30.38 0.50
N GLN A 141 -14.48 29.72 -0.28
CA GLN A 141 -14.07 28.84 -1.37
C GLN A 141 -13.21 29.62 -2.38
N TRP A 142 -11.94 29.26 -2.46
CA TRP A 142 -11.04 29.74 -3.51
C TRP A 142 -10.67 28.64 -4.49
N ARG A 143 -10.48 29.01 -5.75
CA ARG A 143 -10.06 28.10 -6.84
C ARG A 143 -8.80 28.63 -7.50
N LEU A 144 -7.79 27.78 -7.57
CA LEU A 144 -6.53 28.10 -8.24
C LEU A 144 -6.61 27.72 -9.71
N HIS A 145 -6.22 28.63 -10.59
CA HIS A 145 -6.17 28.42 -12.03
C HIS A 145 -4.75 28.64 -12.55
N ALA A 146 -4.30 27.71 -13.39
CA ALA A 146 -3.11 27.85 -14.20
C ALA A 146 -3.53 28.00 -15.67
N PRO A 147 -3.12 29.08 -16.36
CA PRO A 147 -3.34 29.23 -17.79
C PRO A 147 -2.38 28.33 -18.58
N CYS A 148 -2.87 27.70 -19.65
CA CYS A 148 -2.08 26.98 -20.64
C CYS A 148 -2.45 27.49 -22.02
N ASP A 149 -1.48 27.87 -22.84
CA ASP A 149 -1.76 28.36 -24.19
C ASP A 149 -1.68 27.20 -25.21
N LEU A 150 -2.65 27.14 -26.11
CA LEU A 150 -2.76 26.08 -27.13
C LEU A 150 -1.92 26.32 -28.39
N VAL A 151 -1.19 27.44 -28.46
CA VAL A 151 -0.31 27.79 -29.58
C VAL A 151 1.12 27.32 -29.28
N PRO A 152 1.71 26.41 -30.08
CA PRO A 152 3.08 25.95 -29.87
C PRO A 152 4.06 27.13 -29.95
N ASP A 153 4.87 27.33 -28.90
CA ASP A 153 5.98 28.27 -28.95
C ASP A 153 7.27 27.55 -29.38
N THR A 154 8.09 28.25 -30.17
CA THR A 154 9.40 27.79 -30.66
C THR A 154 10.55 28.20 -29.74
N GLY A 155 10.26 28.93 -28.65
CA GLY A 155 11.21 29.24 -27.59
C GLY A 155 11.31 28.11 -26.57
N ILE A 156 12.37 27.30 -26.63
CA ILE A 156 12.64 26.27 -25.62
C ILE A 156 12.92 26.97 -24.28
N SER A 157 11.97 26.94 -23.34
CA SER A 157 12.22 27.33 -21.95
C SER A 157 13.20 26.33 -21.33
N ASP A 158 14.23 26.83 -20.64
CA ASP A 158 15.19 26.00 -19.92
C ASP A 158 14.47 25.23 -18.79
N PRO A 159 14.38 23.89 -18.85
CA PRO A 159 13.69 23.10 -17.84
C PRO A 159 14.19 23.37 -16.41
N ALA A 160 15.49 23.66 -16.27
CA ALA A 160 16.09 23.91 -14.97
C ALA A 160 15.66 25.26 -14.38
N ASP A 161 15.46 26.29 -15.21
CA ASP A 161 14.95 27.58 -14.76
C ASP A 161 13.45 27.51 -14.44
N SER A 162 12.67 26.69 -15.17
CA SER A 162 11.27 26.41 -14.86
C SER A 162 11.09 25.66 -13.53
N VAL A 163 11.92 24.65 -13.26
CA VAL A 163 11.94 23.95 -11.96
C VAL A 163 12.36 24.89 -10.83
N ALA A 164 13.33 25.78 -11.08
CA ALA A 164 13.72 26.80 -10.12
C ALA A 164 12.59 27.81 -9.84
N ALA A 165 11.80 28.19 -10.84
CA ALA A 165 10.64 29.06 -10.65
C ALA A 165 9.59 28.42 -9.72
N LEU A 166 9.32 27.12 -9.87
CA LEU A 166 8.48 26.38 -8.92
C LEU A 166 9.06 26.43 -7.51
N GLY A 167 10.38 26.25 -7.36
CA GLY A 167 11.06 26.39 -6.08
C GLY A 167 10.88 27.76 -5.44
N VAL A 168 10.92 28.85 -6.22
CA VAL A 168 10.63 30.21 -5.74
C VAL A 168 9.19 30.33 -5.26
N LEU A 169 8.24 29.83 -6.04
CA LEU A 169 6.81 29.89 -5.72
C LEU A 169 6.48 29.11 -4.43
N ILE A 170 7.11 27.95 -4.21
CA ILE A 170 6.97 27.19 -2.97
C ILE A 170 7.41 28.03 -1.76
N LEU A 171 8.55 28.73 -1.87
CA LEU A 171 9.02 29.60 -0.80
C LEU A 171 8.06 30.78 -0.58
N GLU A 172 7.60 31.44 -1.64
CA GLU A 172 6.66 32.58 -1.54
C GLU A 172 5.33 32.19 -0.85
N LEU A 173 4.79 31.03 -1.20
CA LEU A 173 3.58 30.49 -0.57
C LEU A 173 3.82 30.11 0.90
N ASP A 174 4.94 29.50 1.21
CA ASP A 174 5.25 29.13 2.60
C ASP A 174 5.41 30.38 3.49
N ALA A 175 6.12 31.39 2.99
CA ALA A 175 6.32 32.67 3.67
C ALA A 175 5.05 33.52 3.75
N GLY A 176 4.11 33.34 2.81
CA GLY A 176 2.91 34.15 2.67
C GLY A 176 3.14 35.54 2.06
N TYR A 177 4.28 35.75 1.40
CA TYR A 177 4.62 37.00 0.74
C TYR A 177 5.46 36.76 -0.51
N LYS A 178 5.38 37.70 -1.45
CA LYS A 178 6.09 37.65 -2.73
C LYS A 178 7.52 38.18 -2.60
N ALA A 179 8.46 37.54 -3.29
CA ALA A 179 9.84 38.02 -3.41
C ALA A 179 9.96 39.08 -4.53
N SER A 180 10.63 40.20 -4.27
CA SER A 180 11.00 41.14 -5.34
C SER A 180 12.21 40.63 -6.13
N TRP A 181 12.30 41.04 -7.40
CA TRP A 181 13.49 40.83 -8.22
C TRP A 181 14.62 41.76 -7.75
N SER A 182 15.84 41.23 -7.68
CA SER A 182 17.07 41.94 -7.33
C SER A 182 18.05 41.95 -8.51
N PRO A 183 18.96 42.95 -8.62
CA PRO A 183 20.10 42.89 -9.56
C PRO A 183 20.95 41.61 -9.42
N ASP A 184 20.96 40.98 -8.24
CA ASP A 184 21.66 39.72 -7.99
C ASP A 184 21.00 38.48 -8.63
N ASP A 185 19.79 38.64 -9.17
CA ASP A 185 19.01 37.57 -9.81
C ASP A 185 19.31 37.43 -11.31
N GLU A 186 20.36 38.09 -11.80
CA GLU A 186 20.82 38.00 -13.19
C GLU A 186 21.84 36.88 -13.39
N SER A 187 21.63 36.08 -14.43
CA SER A 187 22.61 35.10 -14.91
C SER A 187 23.84 35.80 -15.51
N ARG A 188 24.90 35.03 -15.79
CA ARG A 188 26.11 35.54 -16.49
C ARG A 188 25.82 36.18 -17.86
N SER A 189 24.63 35.92 -18.43
CA SER A 189 24.18 36.50 -19.70
C SER A 189 23.49 37.87 -19.54
N GLY A 190 23.35 38.38 -18.31
CA GLY A 190 22.60 39.62 -18.01
C GLY A 190 21.08 39.46 -18.07
N LYS A 191 20.58 38.23 -18.21
CA LYS A 191 19.14 37.91 -18.16
C LYS A 191 18.74 37.44 -16.76
N ARG A 192 17.56 37.85 -16.30
CA ARG A 192 16.92 37.35 -15.08
C ARG A 192 16.84 35.82 -15.08
N SER A 193 17.14 35.20 -13.93
CA SER A 193 17.13 33.75 -13.75
C SER A 193 16.49 33.37 -12.41
N HIS A 194 15.56 32.41 -12.47
CA HIS A 194 14.93 31.84 -11.29
C HIS A 194 15.91 31.03 -10.46
N GLN A 195 16.93 30.41 -11.06
CA GLN A 195 17.99 29.73 -10.30
C GLN A 195 18.78 30.70 -9.41
N MET A 196 19.12 31.87 -9.94
CA MET A 196 19.82 32.92 -9.20
C MET A 196 18.93 33.49 -8.08
N ARG A 197 17.66 33.76 -8.42
CA ARG A 197 16.64 34.21 -7.46
C ARG A 197 16.44 33.19 -6.34
N LEU A 198 16.20 31.93 -6.65
CA LEU A 198 16.02 30.84 -5.69
C LEU A 198 17.23 30.68 -4.76
N ARG A 199 18.45 30.75 -5.33
CA ARG A 199 19.68 30.70 -4.54
C ARG A 199 19.79 31.86 -3.56
N ARG A 200 19.38 33.08 -3.96
CA ARG A 200 19.34 34.24 -3.06
C ARG A 200 18.32 34.04 -1.96
N LEU A 201 17.09 33.66 -2.28
CA LEU A 201 16.01 33.45 -1.30
C LEU A 201 16.36 32.37 -0.27
N LEU A 202 16.97 31.26 -0.69
CA LEU A 202 17.45 30.19 0.22
C LEU A 202 18.53 30.65 1.21
N ARG A 203 19.21 31.78 0.96
CA ARG A 203 20.16 32.41 1.89
C ARG A 203 19.53 33.50 2.76
N GLU A 204 18.62 34.29 2.19
CA GLU A 204 18.04 35.46 2.84
C GLU A 204 16.85 35.12 3.74
N TRP A 205 16.09 34.09 3.40
CA TRP A 205 14.87 33.72 4.14
C TRP A 205 15.19 32.65 5.17
N GLU A 206 15.84 33.06 6.27
CA GLU A 206 16.04 32.26 7.47
C GLU A 206 14.92 32.53 8.50
N GLY A 207 14.34 31.48 9.08
CA GLY A 207 13.32 31.56 10.14
C GLY A 207 11.84 31.55 9.68
N ASP A 208 11.54 32.04 8.48
CA ASP A 208 10.15 32.23 7.99
C ASP A 208 9.58 31.05 7.17
N ILE A 209 10.37 29.99 6.91
CA ILE A 209 10.04 28.91 5.97
C ILE A 209 10.24 27.55 6.66
N ILE A 210 9.31 26.62 6.43
CA ILE A 210 9.35 25.24 6.92
C ILE A 210 10.56 24.50 6.32
N ASP A 211 11.26 23.71 7.16
CA ASP A 211 12.49 23.05 6.76
C ASP A 211 12.33 22.09 5.57
N GLU A 212 11.16 21.48 5.42
CA GLU A 212 10.87 20.58 4.29
C GLU A 212 10.72 21.36 2.97
N ASN A 213 10.02 22.50 2.96
CA ASN A 213 9.93 23.37 1.79
C ASN A 213 11.30 23.94 1.39
N LYS A 214 12.19 24.24 2.35
CA LYS A 214 13.58 24.58 2.06
C LYS A 214 14.35 23.44 1.40
N ARG A 215 14.13 22.19 1.84
CA ARG A 215 14.76 21.01 1.21
C ARG A 215 14.28 20.83 -0.22
N ILE A 216 12.98 20.94 -0.46
CA ILE A 216 12.39 20.88 -1.81
C ILE A 216 12.97 21.98 -2.70
N ALA A 217 12.98 23.23 -2.22
CA ALA A 217 13.57 24.35 -2.94
C ALA A 217 15.07 24.15 -3.27
N ARG A 218 15.85 23.54 -2.38
CA ARG A 218 17.25 23.16 -2.66
C ARG A 218 17.34 22.11 -3.76
N SER A 219 16.46 21.12 -3.78
CA SER A 219 16.40 20.13 -4.86
C SER A 219 16.02 20.76 -6.20
N CYS A 220 15.09 21.73 -6.20
CA CYS A 220 14.76 22.49 -7.41
C CYS A 220 15.97 23.27 -7.94
N LEU A 221 16.81 23.81 -7.06
CA LEU A 221 18.04 24.51 -7.44
C LEU A 221 19.14 23.56 -7.95
N ASP A 222 19.21 22.32 -7.43
CA ASP A 222 20.20 21.30 -7.79
C ASP A 222 19.75 20.38 -8.94
N PHE A 223 18.67 20.75 -9.63
CA PHE A 223 17.96 19.89 -10.58
C PHE A 223 18.86 19.29 -11.68
N ASP A 224 19.72 20.09 -12.32
CA ASP A 224 20.60 19.61 -13.40
C ASP A 224 21.59 18.56 -12.92
N ASN A 225 22.14 18.73 -11.71
CA ASN A 225 23.07 17.76 -11.12
C ASN A 225 22.33 16.45 -10.78
N LEU A 226 21.10 16.56 -10.26
CA LEU A 226 20.26 15.41 -9.96
C LEU A 226 19.93 14.61 -11.24
N VAL A 227 19.56 15.30 -12.33
CA VAL A 227 19.32 14.66 -13.63
C VAL A 227 20.59 14.02 -14.19
N GLY A 228 21.74 14.72 -14.10
CA GLY A 228 23.03 14.24 -14.57
C GLY A 228 23.57 13.04 -13.77
N SER A 229 23.15 12.88 -12.52
CA SER A 229 23.55 11.76 -11.65
C SER A 229 22.84 10.44 -11.96
N LEU A 230 21.74 10.46 -12.74
CA LEU A 230 20.98 9.27 -13.10
C LEU A 230 21.67 8.48 -14.22
N PRO A 231 21.99 7.19 -14.02
CA PRO A 231 22.54 6.34 -15.08
C PRO A 231 21.60 6.23 -16.29
N ASP A 232 22.16 6.18 -17.51
CA ASP A 232 21.39 6.11 -18.76
C ASP A 232 20.58 4.80 -18.92
N TYR A 233 20.93 3.74 -18.19
CA TYR A 233 20.26 2.43 -18.29
C TYR A 233 19.07 2.26 -17.32
N ASP A 234 18.86 3.20 -16.39
CA ASP A 234 17.84 3.03 -15.34
C ASP A 234 16.43 3.45 -15.78
N LEU A 235 16.29 4.29 -16.83
CA LEU A 235 15.00 4.85 -17.25
C LEU A 235 14.90 5.05 -18.77
N PRO A 236 13.72 4.82 -19.38
CA PRO A 236 13.45 5.15 -20.78
C PRO A 236 13.77 6.62 -21.15
N GLN A 237 14.09 6.85 -22.41
CA GLN A 237 14.39 8.19 -22.95
C GLN A 237 13.22 9.15 -22.68
N GLY A 238 13.50 10.27 -22.00
CA GLY A 238 12.49 11.26 -21.59
C GLY A 238 11.92 11.09 -20.17
N MET A 239 12.22 10.01 -19.44
CA MET A 239 11.72 9.80 -18.07
C MET A 239 12.61 10.35 -16.96
N LYS A 240 13.85 10.75 -17.26
CA LYS A 240 14.78 11.27 -16.24
C LYS A 240 14.26 12.54 -15.55
N VAL A 241 13.77 13.49 -16.33
CA VAL A 241 13.23 14.77 -15.84
C VAL A 241 11.99 14.56 -14.96
N PRO A 242 10.94 13.84 -15.41
CA PRO A 242 9.80 13.50 -14.56
C PRO A 242 10.20 12.72 -13.29
N ALA A 243 11.14 11.76 -13.38
CA ALA A 243 11.56 10.98 -12.22
C ALA A 243 12.23 11.83 -11.13
N ILE A 244 13.06 12.80 -11.52
CA ILE A 244 13.67 13.74 -10.57
C ILE A 244 12.61 14.64 -9.93
N ILE A 245 11.68 15.18 -10.73
CA ILE A 245 10.59 16.02 -10.20
C ILE A 245 9.70 15.21 -9.24
N TYR A 246 9.35 13.97 -9.60
CA TYR A 246 8.58 13.08 -8.74
C TYR A 246 9.29 12.88 -7.39
N LYS A 247 10.53 12.42 -7.42
CA LYS A 247 11.27 11.99 -6.22
C LYS A 247 11.66 13.15 -5.30
N TYR A 248 12.04 14.29 -5.86
CA TYR A 248 12.66 15.37 -5.08
C TYR A 248 11.78 16.60 -4.88
N VAL A 249 10.63 16.67 -5.58
CA VAL A 249 9.68 17.78 -5.46
C VAL A 249 8.30 17.25 -5.06
N LEU A 250 7.69 16.40 -5.88
CA LEU A 250 6.31 15.96 -5.66
C LEU A 250 6.20 15.07 -4.41
N GLU A 251 6.93 13.96 -4.34
CA GLU A 251 6.85 13.00 -3.22
C GLU A 251 7.04 13.66 -1.84
N PRO A 252 8.04 14.54 -1.61
CA PRO A 252 8.18 15.25 -0.33
C PRO A 252 6.99 16.15 -0.01
N VAL A 253 6.47 16.90 -1.00
CA VAL A 253 5.27 17.74 -0.84
C VAL A 253 4.05 16.88 -0.50
N LEU A 254 3.89 15.73 -1.17
CA LEU A 254 2.81 14.78 -0.90
C LEU A 254 2.90 14.27 0.54
N ARG A 255 4.07 13.78 0.96
CA ARG A 255 4.30 13.20 2.29
C ARG A 255 3.98 14.19 3.40
N HIS A 256 4.48 15.42 3.28
CA HIS A 256 4.24 16.48 4.27
C HIS A 256 2.75 16.83 4.39
N ASN A 257 2.00 16.83 3.28
CA ASN A 257 0.57 17.13 3.31
C ASN A 257 -0.30 15.94 3.74
N ILE A 258 0.13 14.70 3.51
CA ILE A 258 -0.55 13.48 4.01
C ILE A 258 -0.54 13.40 5.54
N GLU A 259 0.56 13.79 6.18
CA GLU A 259 0.66 13.84 7.64
C GLU A 259 -0.34 14.82 8.28
N ARG A 260 -0.84 15.78 7.49
CA ARG A 260 -1.86 16.78 7.88
C ARG A 260 -3.26 16.46 7.32
N SER A 261 -3.47 15.24 6.84
CA SER A 261 -4.69 14.84 6.11
C SER A 261 -5.99 15.05 6.90
N GLU A 262 -6.00 14.85 8.22
CA GLU A 262 -7.18 15.14 9.06
C GLU A 262 -7.52 16.64 9.11
N GLU A 263 -6.51 17.52 9.13
CA GLU A 263 -6.69 18.98 9.08
C GLU A 263 -7.29 19.41 7.73
N PHE A 264 -6.88 18.74 6.66
CA PHE A 264 -7.32 19.06 5.31
C PHE A 264 -8.68 18.47 4.93
N GLN A 265 -9.23 17.47 5.63
CA GLN A 265 -10.53 16.90 5.29
C GLN A 265 -11.65 17.95 5.23
N ASN A 266 -11.69 18.86 6.20
CA ASN A 266 -12.65 19.95 6.24
C ASN A 266 -12.40 20.98 5.12
N VAL A 267 -11.13 21.19 4.78
CA VAL A 267 -10.69 22.10 3.71
C VAL A 267 -11.05 21.54 2.33
N PHE A 268 -10.87 20.24 2.10
CA PHE A 268 -11.27 19.54 0.88
C PHE A 268 -12.78 19.53 0.69
N ALA A 269 -13.54 19.20 1.74
CA ALA A 269 -15.00 19.26 1.70
C ALA A 269 -15.49 20.70 1.44
N ALA A 270 -14.78 21.70 1.97
CA ALA A 270 -15.07 23.10 1.71
C ALA A 270 -14.76 23.50 0.26
N ILE A 271 -13.65 23.10 -0.35
CA ILE A 271 -13.26 23.53 -1.71
C ILE A 271 -13.99 22.74 -2.80
N PHE A 272 -14.20 21.44 -2.59
CA PHE A 272 -14.70 20.52 -3.61
C PHE A 272 -16.11 19.98 -3.34
N GLY A 273 -16.73 20.31 -2.21
CA GLY A 273 -18.03 19.75 -1.81
C GLY A 273 -17.91 18.35 -1.18
N GLN A 274 -18.98 17.89 -0.50
CA GLN A 274 -18.98 16.60 0.19
C GLN A 274 -18.91 15.38 -0.76
N ASP A 275 -19.29 15.54 -2.03
CA ASP A 275 -19.41 14.44 -3.01
C ASP A 275 -18.31 14.42 -4.10
N ASP A 276 -17.59 15.53 -4.32
CA ASP A 276 -16.65 15.70 -5.44
C ASP A 276 -15.18 15.83 -5.01
N THR A 277 -14.71 14.98 -4.09
CA THR A 277 -13.27 14.87 -3.81
C THR A 277 -12.51 14.54 -5.11
N LEU A 278 -11.52 15.37 -5.48
CA LEU A 278 -10.57 15.14 -6.57
C LEU A 278 -10.25 13.65 -6.74
N PRO A 279 -10.39 13.06 -7.95
CA PRO A 279 -9.97 11.67 -8.22
C PRO A 279 -8.51 11.44 -7.85
N LEU A 280 -7.72 12.51 -7.92
CA LEU A 280 -6.34 12.53 -7.52
C LEU A 280 -6.16 12.38 -5.99
N PHE A 281 -7.08 12.84 -5.14
CA PHE A 281 -7.06 12.53 -3.69
C PHE A 281 -7.57 11.13 -3.39
N ARG A 282 -8.46 10.54 -4.20
CA ARG A 282 -8.75 9.10 -4.12
C ARG A 282 -7.52 8.23 -4.44
N ASN A 283 -6.54 8.79 -5.18
CA ASN A 283 -5.32 8.11 -5.63
C ASN A 283 -4.01 8.61 -4.98
N ILE A 284 -4.00 9.76 -4.29
CA ILE A 284 -2.85 10.35 -3.57
C ILE A 284 -2.99 10.16 -2.06
N VAL A 285 -4.22 10.11 -1.54
CA VAL A 285 -4.51 9.12 -0.50
C VAL A 285 -4.44 7.77 -1.22
N LEU A 286 -3.22 7.36 -1.61
CA LEU A 286 -2.92 5.95 -1.60
C LEU A 286 -2.94 5.61 -0.11
N PRO A 287 -3.98 4.91 0.39
CA PRO A 287 -3.64 3.87 1.34
C PRO A 287 -2.53 3.08 0.65
N GLU A 288 -1.42 2.81 1.34
CA GLU A 288 -0.49 1.79 0.86
C GLU A 288 -1.32 0.69 0.22
N ARG A 289 -1.10 0.40 -1.07
CA ARG A 289 -1.88 -0.64 -1.77
C ARG A 289 -1.96 -1.81 -0.81
N VAL A 290 -3.15 -2.10 -0.29
CA VAL A 290 -3.31 -3.25 0.60
C VAL A 290 -3.17 -4.44 -0.31
N CYS A 291 -1.93 -4.90 -0.42
CA CYS A 291 -1.58 -6.10 -1.13
C CYS A 291 -2.05 -7.22 -0.22
N ALA A 292 -3.22 -7.79 -0.54
CA ALA A 292 -3.76 -8.88 0.25
C ALA A 292 -2.74 -10.02 0.33
N PHE A 293 -1.96 -10.28 -0.72
CA PHE A 293 -0.85 -11.24 -0.66
C PHE A 293 0.15 -11.00 -1.78
N ASP A 294 1.45 -11.08 -1.46
CA ASP A 294 2.59 -10.84 -2.34
C ASP A 294 3.36 -12.13 -2.70
N ALA A 295 2.63 -13.26 -2.78
CA ALA A 295 3.18 -14.55 -3.20
C ALA A 295 3.79 -14.49 -4.62
N ARG A 296 4.98 -15.09 -4.77
CA ARG A 296 5.75 -15.08 -6.02
C ARG A 296 5.78 -16.47 -6.66
N ASP A 297 5.81 -16.48 -7.98
CA ASP A 297 6.09 -17.67 -8.75
C ASP A 297 7.58 -18.01 -8.63
N ARG A 298 7.89 -19.29 -8.39
CA ARG A 298 9.26 -19.80 -8.45
C ARG A 298 9.41 -20.58 -9.76
N PRO A 299 10.52 -20.37 -10.50
CA PRO A 299 10.87 -21.27 -11.59
C PRO A 299 10.87 -22.71 -11.10
N LEU A 300 10.30 -23.62 -11.90
CA LEU A 300 10.34 -25.04 -11.60
C LEU A 300 11.81 -25.48 -11.49
N CYS A 301 12.21 -25.87 -10.28
CA CYS A 301 13.55 -26.33 -9.95
C CYS A 301 13.43 -27.71 -9.28
N GLN A 302 14.12 -28.71 -9.83
CA GLN A 302 14.07 -30.08 -9.32
C GLN A 302 14.48 -30.17 -7.85
N ASP A 303 15.47 -29.38 -7.43
CA ASP A 303 15.91 -29.32 -6.04
C ASP A 303 14.82 -28.77 -5.12
N SER A 304 14.17 -27.68 -5.51
CA SER A 304 13.06 -27.10 -4.74
C SER A 304 11.89 -28.07 -4.64
N LEU A 305 11.55 -28.74 -5.75
CA LEU A 305 10.51 -29.76 -5.78
C LEU A 305 10.86 -30.96 -4.88
N TYR A 306 12.11 -31.44 -4.93
CA TYR A 306 12.60 -32.50 -4.07
C TYR A 306 12.50 -32.10 -2.59
N ARG A 307 12.97 -30.90 -2.23
CA ARG A 307 12.90 -30.37 -0.87
C ARG A 307 11.45 -30.28 -0.37
N SER A 308 10.54 -29.79 -1.21
CA SER A 308 9.11 -29.73 -0.89
C SER A 308 8.51 -31.11 -0.64
N LYS A 309 8.75 -32.07 -1.53
CA LYS A 309 8.28 -33.46 -1.36
C LYS A 309 8.87 -34.10 -0.10
N LYS A 310 10.17 -33.90 0.13
CA LYS A 310 10.84 -34.43 1.32
C LYS A 310 10.23 -33.88 2.62
N PHE A 311 9.89 -32.59 2.67
CA PHE A 311 9.21 -31.98 3.82
C PHE A 311 7.90 -32.69 4.14
N PHE A 312 7.03 -32.91 3.16
CA PHE A 312 5.76 -33.62 3.40
C PHE A 312 6.00 -35.09 3.77
N ASN A 313 6.89 -35.79 3.07
CA ASN A 313 7.22 -37.20 3.36
C ASN A 313 7.79 -37.39 4.77
N ASP A 314 8.62 -36.46 5.26
CA ASP A 314 9.17 -36.49 6.62
C ASP A 314 8.06 -36.26 7.68
N ALA A 315 6.92 -35.66 7.30
CA ALA A 315 5.76 -35.44 8.17
C ALA A 315 4.71 -36.57 8.14
N ASP A 316 4.77 -37.48 7.16
CA ASP A 316 3.75 -38.51 6.94
C ASP A 316 3.46 -39.38 8.17
N ALA A 317 4.50 -39.84 8.88
CA ALA A 317 4.31 -40.68 10.08
C ALA A 317 3.55 -39.95 11.20
N PHE A 318 3.75 -38.64 11.32
CA PHE A 318 2.96 -37.82 12.24
C PHE A 318 1.51 -37.69 11.76
N ILE A 319 1.31 -37.39 10.48
CA ILE A 319 -0.02 -37.22 9.87
C ILE A 319 -0.84 -38.53 10.02
N GLN A 320 -0.24 -39.69 9.77
CA GLN A 320 -0.85 -41.00 9.96
C GLN A 320 -1.26 -41.23 11.42
N CYS A 321 -0.39 -40.90 12.38
CA CYS A 321 -0.73 -40.96 13.81
C CYS A 321 -1.96 -40.10 14.15
N ILE A 322 -2.11 -38.93 13.53
CA ILE A 322 -3.29 -38.07 13.71
C ILE A 322 -4.54 -38.66 13.05
N GLU A 323 -4.41 -39.30 11.88
CA GLU A 323 -5.54 -39.99 11.22
C GLU A 323 -6.07 -41.16 12.06
N GLU A 324 -5.19 -41.90 12.73
CA GLU A 324 -5.55 -42.99 13.64
C GLU A 324 -6.35 -42.51 14.87
N ILE A 325 -6.17 -41.26 15.29
CA ILE A 325 -6.99 -40.67 16.36
C ILE A 325 -8.46 -40.64 15.91
N ARG A 326 -8.75 -40.25 14.67
CA ARG A 326 -10.11 -40.23 14.14
C ARG A 326 -10.72 -41.62 14.06
N GLY A 327 -9.94 -42.65 13.69
CA GLY A 327 -10.40 -44.03 13.62
C GLY A 327 -10.77 -44.65 14.98
N ASN A 328 -10.22 -44.12 16.08
CA ASN A 328 -10.39 -44.64 17.44
C ASN A 328 -11.32 -43.79 18.34
N SER A 329 -12.02 -42.79 17.78
CA SER A 329 -12.76 -41.80 18.56
C SER A 329 -14.21 -42.23 18.85
N ASP A 330 -14.44 -42.80 20.04
CA ASP A 330 -15.70 -42.74 20.82
C ASP A 330 -15.70 -41.55 21.82
N CYS A 331 -14.81 -40.57 21.64
CA CYS A 331 -14.60 -39.50 22.62
C CYS A 331 -15.68 -38.39 22.50
N PRO A 332 -16.45 -38.11 23.57
CA PRO A 332 -17.46 -37.07 23.55
C PRO A 332 -16.82 -35.69 23.75
N THR A 333 -16.64 -34.94 22.67
CA THR A 333 -16.24 -33.52 22.73
C THR A 333 -17.43 -32.61 22.44
N SER A 334 -17.60 -31.57 23.26
CA SER A 334 -18.79 -30.74 23.38
C SER A 334 -18.94 -29.58 22.38
N LYS A 335 -18.24 -29.58 21.24
CA LYS A 335 -18.48 -28.63 20.12
C LYS A 335 -18.19 -29.32 18.78
N GLY A 336 -19.16 -29.29 17.86
CA GLY A 336 -19.05 -29.69 16.44
C GLY A 336 -18.23 -30.96 16.15
N ASN A 337 -18.85 -32.16 16.19
CA ASN A 337 -18.24 -33.45 15.79
C ASN A 337 -16.83 -33.78 16.34
N GLY A 338 -16.27 -33.00 17.26
CA GLY A 338 -14.90 -33.14 17.81
C GLY A 338 -13.75 -32.77 16.89
N LYS A 339 -14.03 -32.20 15.71
CA LYS A 339 -12.97 -31.76 14.78
C LYS A 339 -12.49 -30.37 15.13
N LYS A 340 -11.19 -30.12 14.97
CA LYS A 340 -10.65 -28.76 15.04
C LYS A 340 -11.10 -27.96 13.83
N ARG A 341 -11.60 -26.75 14.08
CA ARG A 341 -12.13 -25.84 13.08
C ARG A 341 -11.08 -24.80 12.70
N ILE A 342 -10.63 -24.85 11.44
CA ILE A 342 -9.68 -23.87 10.88
C ILE A 342 -10.45 -22.97 9.92
N VAL A 343 -10.53 -21.68 10.22
CA VAL A 343 -11.04 -20.67 9.29
C VAL A 343 -9.88 -20.10 8.48
N LEU A 344 -9.95 -20.22 7.17
CA LEU A 344 -9.00 -19.62 6.23
C LEU A 344 -9.61 -18.34 5.67
N LEU A 345 -9.00 -17.20 6.01
CA LEU A 345 -9.41 -15.89 5.52
C LEU A 345 -8.49 -15.48 4.37
N ASP A 346 -9.00 -15.55 3.13
CA ASP A 346 -8.18 -15.44 1.91
C ASP A 346 -9.04 -15.01 0.69
N SER A 347 -8.57 -15.28 -0.53
CA SER A 347 -9.23 -14.98 -1.80
C SER A 347 -10.35 -15.95 -2.18
N GLY A 348 -10.79 -16.82 -1.27
CA GLY A 348 -11.76 -17.88 -1.56
C GLY A 348 -11.09 -19.17 -2.06
N VAL A 349 -11.86 -20.07 -2.65
CA VAL A 349 -11.34 -21.31 -3.26
C VAL A 349 -12.01 -21.59 -4.60
N ASP A 350 -11.29 -22.15 -5.56
CA ASP A 350 -11.88 -22.67 -6.79
C ASP A 350 -12.57 -24.01 -6.52
N ARG A 351 -13.90 -24.05 -6.65
CA ARG A 351 -14.69 -25.27 -6.45
C ARG A 351 -14.31 -26.38 -7.43
N GLU A 352 -13.92 -26.04 -8.65
CA GLU A 352 -13.59 -27.00 -9.70
C GLU A 352 -12.19 -27.60 -9.52
N HIS A 353 -11.36 -26.98 -8.68
CA HIS A 353 -10.07 -27.51 -8.31
C HIS A 353 -10.20 -28.92 -7.69
N LYS A 354 -9.49 -29.90 -8.26
CA LYS A 354 -9.65 -31.33 -7.93
C LYS A 354 -9.55 -31.63 -6.43
N VAL A 355 -8.62 -30.99 -5.74
CA VAL A 355 -8.41 -31.18 -4.29
C VAL A 355 -9.57 -30.56 -3.49
N ILE A 356 -10.01 -29.37 -3.87
CA ILE A 356 -11.10 -28.65 -3.20
C ILE A 356 -12.43 -29.39 -3.39
N ARG A 357 -12.75 -29.79 -4.62
CA ARG A 357 -13.95 -30.58 -4.94
C ARG A 357 -14.04 -31.85 -4.11
N ARG A 358 -12.93 -32.58 -3.97
CA ARG A 358 -12.85 -33.79 -3.13
C ARG A 358 -13.05 -33.46 -1.65
N ALA A 359 -12.52 -32.34 -1.18
CA ALA A 359 -12.64 -31.93 0.22
C ALA A 359 -14.06 -31.47 0.57
N ILE A 360 -14.76 -30.78 -0.34
CA ILE A 360 -16.18 -30.46 -0.21
C ILE A 360 -17.00 -31.77 -0.18
N GLY A 361 -16.78 -32.66 -1.16
CA GLY A 361 -17.50 -33.95 -1.23
C GLY A 361 -17.28 -34.86 -0.01
N SER A 362 -16.13 -34.77 0.64
CA SER A 362 -15.81 -35.51 1.88
C SER A 362 -16.16 -34.75 3.17
N LYS A 363 -16.82 -33.58 3.07
CA LYS A 363 -17.18 -32.71 4.21
C LYS A 363 -15.98 -32.30 5.07
N ARG A 364 -14.82 -32.17 4.44
CA ARG A 364 -13.62 -31.58 5.05
C ARG A 364 -13.61 -30.06 4.91
N ILE A 365 -14.11 -29.55 3.79
CA ILE A 365 -14.51 -28.14 3.67
C ILE A 365 -16.00 -28.08 3.99
N ASN A 366 -16.37 -27.26 4.98
CA ASN A 366 -17.76 -27.05 5.36
C ASN A 366 -18.37 -25.97 4.45
N GLU A 367 -19.12 -26.41 3.44
CA GLU A 367 -19.79 -25.54 2.46
C GLU A 367 -20.91 -24.69 3.09
N GLN A 368 -21.59 -25.20 4.11
CA GLN A 368 -22.73 -24.50 4.74
C GLN A 368 -22.27 -23.33 5.61
N GLU A 369 -21.11 -23.47 6.24
CA GLU A 369 -20.50 -22.42 7.05
C GLU A 369 -19.39 -21.67 6.31
N SER A 370 -19.12 -21.92 5.03
CA SER A 370 -18.19 -21.06 4.27
C SER A 370 -18.92 -19.83 3.73
N LYS A 371 -18.25 -18.67 3.77
CA LYS A 371 -18.88 -17.36 3.50
C LYS A 371 -17.95 -16.44 2.72
N SER A 372 -18.54 -15.57 1.90
CA SER A 372 -17.83 -14.44 1.31
C SER A 372 -18.23 -13.13 1.97
N PHE A 373 -17.26 -12.26 2.14
CA PHE A 373 -17.41 -10.87 2.56
C PHE A 373 -17.17 -9.90 1.39
N THR A 374 -16.83 -10.44 0.21
CA THR A 374 -16.67 -9.68 -1.03
C THR A 374 -17.92 -9.82 -1.91
N SER A 375 -17.98 -9.09 -3.04
CA SER A 375 -19.07 -9.22 -4.01
C SER A 375 -19.12 -10.57 -4.76
N ALA A 376 -18.02 -11.32 -4.78
CA ALA A 376 -17.92 -12.63 -5.43
C ALA A 376 -18.12 -13.77 -4.42
N PRO A 377 -18.63 -14.94 -4.81
CA PRO A 377 -18.88 -16.04 -3.90
C PRO A 377 -17.57 -16.67 -3.37
N TRP A 378 -17.63 -17.32 -2.21
CA TRP A 378 -16.44 -17.87 -1.53
C TRP A 378 -15.78 -19.02 -2.30
N ASN A 379 -16.56 -19.70 -3.13
CA ASN A 379 -16.15 -20.85 -3.94
C ASN A 379 -15.75 -20.45 -5.37
N GLN A 380 -15.30 -19.21 -5.56
CA GLN A 380 -14.63 -18.71 -6.75
C GLN A 380 -13.34 -17.98 -6.33
N ASP A 381 -12.22 -18.33 -6.97
CA ASP A 381 -10.89 -17.79 -6.67
C ASP A 381 -10.08 -17.59 -7.96
N ASP A 382 -10.22 -16.42 -8.58
CA ASP A 382 -9.53 -16.09 -9.82
C ASP A 382 -8.01 -15.98 -9.64
N SER A 383 -7.58 -15.62 -8.42
CA SER A 383 -6.16 -15.49 -8.05
C SER A 383 -5.47 -16.83 -7.81
N MET A 384 -6.26 -17.89 -7.54
CA MET A 384 -5.81 -19.22 -7.11
C MET A 384 -4.95 -19.25 -5.83
N HIS A 385 -4.86 -18.15 -5.09
CA HIS A 385 -4.07 -18.05 -3.86
C HIS A 385 -4.74 -18.79 -2.71
N GLY A 386 -5.99 -18.45 -2.38
CA GLY A 386 -6.78 -19.11 -1.35
C GLY A 386 -7.01 -20.60 -1.65
N THR A 387 -7.09 -20.98 -2.93
CA THR A 387 -7.11 -22.37 -3.37
C THR A 387 -5.83 -23.12 -2.97
N ALA A 388 -4.65 -22.52 -3.19
CA ALA A 388 -3.37 -23.09 -2.78
C ALA A 388 -3.23 -23.15 -1.25
N VAL A 389 -3.66 -22.11 -0.54
CA VAL A 389 -3.69 -22.05 0.94
C VAL A 389 -4.56 -23.17 1.51
N ALA A 390 -5.76 -23.38 0.96
CA ALA A 390 -6.64 -24.47 1.35
C ALA A 390 -6.04 -25.84 1.01
N GLU A 391 -5.46 -26.01 -0.19
CA GLU A 391 -4.76 -27.24 -0.57
C GLU A 391 -3.67 -27.63 0.44
N LEU A 392 -2.80 -26.68 0.79
CA LEU A 392 -1.69 -26.91 1.71
C LEU A 392 -2.15 -27.23 3.12
N THR A 393 -3.13 -26.47 3.63
CA THR A 393 -3.76 -26.76 4.94
C THR A 393 -4.29 -28.20 4.95
N MET A 394 -4.93 -28.62 3.85
CA MET A 394 -5.55 -29.92 3.79
C MET A 394 -4.58 -31.09 3.78
N ARG A 395 -3.38 -30.90 3.22
CA ARG A 395 -2.30 -31.90 3.20
C ARG A 395 -1.76 -32.20 4.59
N VAL A 396 -1.70 -31.20 5.48
CA VAL A 396 -1.10 -31.35 6.81
C VAL A 396 -2.12 -31.55 7.93
N ALA A 397 -3.38 -31.19 7.73
CA ALA A 397 -4.45 -31.31 8.73
C ALA A 397 -5.53 -32.33 8.30
N PRO A 398 -5.26 -33.64 8.38
CA PRO A 398 -6.09 -34.67 7.76
C PRO A 398 -7.50 -34.80 8.37
N ILE A 399 -7.66 -34.41 9.64
CA ILE A 399 -8.91 -34.60 10.41
C ILE A 399 -9.62 -33.29 10.78
N ALA A 400 -9.03 -32.13 10.45
CA ALA A 400 -9.61 -30.82 10.72
C ALA A 400 -10.80 -30.53 9.79
N GLU A 401 -11.74 -29.74 10.28
CA GLU A 401 -12.76 -29.08 9.49
C GLU A 401 -12.22 -27.73 9.01
N ILE A 402 -12.28 -27.50 7.70
CA ILE A 402 -11.84 -26.27 7.04
C ILE A 402 -13.08 -25.43 6.71
N ILE A 403 -13.04 -24.14 7.04
CA ILE A 403 -14.08 -23.17 6.70
C ILE A 403 -13.44 -22.04 5.91
N ILE A 404 -14.04 -21.66 4.78
CA ILE A 404 -13.49 -20.64 3.88
C ILE A 404 -14.20 -19.31 4.13
N GLY A 405 -13.43 -18.27 4.44
CA GLY A 405 -13.87 -16.87 4.48
C GLY A 405 -13.20 -16.09 3.36
N LYS A 406 -13.95 -15.70 2.32
CA LYS A 406 -13.39 -14.88 1.23
C LYS A 406 -13.44 -13.40 1.62
N ILE A 407 -12.27 -12.75 1.68
CA ILE A 407 -12.11 -11.34 2.09
C ILE A 407 -11.27 -10.52 1.09
N CYS A 408 -10.94 -11.11 -0.05
CA CYS A 408 -10.35 -10.40 -1.18
C CYS A 408 -10.67 -11.16 -2.49
N GLN A 409 -10.48 -10.48 -3.63
CA GLN A 409 -10.71 -11.08 -4.96
C GLN A 409 -9.40 -11.27 -5.73
N GLY A 410 -8.42 -10.40 -5.50
CA GLY A 410 -7.11 -10.45 -6.16
C GLY A 410 -6.01 -9.92 -5.25
N ARG A 411 -4.79 -9.87 -5.79
CA ARG A 411 -3.58 -9.43 -5.07
C ARG A 411 -3.66 -7.98 -4.61
N GLU A 412 -4.27 -7.13 -5.43
CA GLU A 412 -4.46 -5.71 -5.13
C GLU A 412 -5.93 -5.46 -4.82
N ASN A 413 -6.20 -4.69 -3.77
CA ASN A 413 -7.53 -4.13 -3.54
C ASN A 413 -7.47 -2.60 -3.73
N PRO A 414 -7.90 -2.09 -4.89
CA PRO A 414 -7.84 -0.65 -5.18
C PRO A 414 -8.77 0.19 -4.30
N ASN A 415 -9.75 -0.42 -3.62
CA ASN A 415 -10.75 0.29 -2.83
C ASN A 415 -10.51 0.23 -1.31
N ASN A 416 -9.40 -0.37 -0.87
CA ASN A 416 -9.07 -0.57 0.56
C ASN A 416 -10.17 -1.27 1.39
N THR A 417 -11.09 -2.02 0.75
CA THR A 417 -12.23 -2.66 1.43
C THR A 417 -11.82 -3.90 2.23
N VAL A 418 -10.64 -4.47 1.96
CA VAL A 418 -10.13 -5.68 2.64
C VAL A 418 -10.20 -5.52 4.16
N LEU A 419 -9.90 -4.34 4.71
CA LEU A 419 -9.86 -4.14 6.15
C LEU A 419 -11.25 -4.26 6.80
N ALA A 420 -12.29 -3.74 6.13
CA ALA A 420 -13.68 -3.88 6.60
C ALA A 420 -14.18 -5.33 6.43
N GLU A 421 -13.84 -5.96 5.31
CA GLU A 421 -14.19 -7.35 5.01
C GLU A 421 -13.52 -8.32 5.98
N GLU A 422 -12.23 -8.10 6.29
CA GLU A 422 -11.43 -8.84 7.27
C GLU A 422 -12.00 -8.69 8.68
N THR A 423 -12.29 -7.45 9.11
CA THR A 423 -12.87 -7.19 10.43
C THR A 423 -14.16 -8.00 10.62
N GLN A 424 -15.08 -7.93 9.66
CA GLN A 424 -16.34 -8.70 9.69
C GLN A 424 -16.10 -10.21 9.66
N ALA A 425 -15.09 -10.66 8.90
CA ALA A 425 -14.77 -12.07 8.79
C ALA A 425 -14.14 -12.64 10.07
N ILE A 426 -13.29 -11.89 10.76
CA ILE A 426 -12.70 -12.30 12.05
C ILE A 426 -13.80 -12.39 13.11
N ASP A 427 -14.71 -11.41 13.17
CA ASP A 427 -15.84 -11.44 14.09
C ASP A 427 -16.77 -12.63 13.79
N TRP A 428 -17.06 -12.89 12.52
CA TRP A 428 -17.86 -14.04 12.11
C TRP A 428 -17.17 -15.38 12.45
N ALA A 429 -15.88 -15.51 12.18
CA ALA A 429 -15.09 -16.70 12.49
C ALA A 429 -15.09 -16.98 14.01
N THR A 430 -14.99 -15.92 14.81
CA THR A 430 -14.96 -16.00 16.27
C THR A 430 -16.34 -16.28 16.86
N ASN A 431 -17.35 -15.52 16.43
CA ASN A 431 -18.65 -15.48 17.10
C ASN A 431 -19.67 -16.44 16.51
N THR A 432 -19.64 -16.67 15.21
CA THR A 432 -20.59 -17.55 14.51
C THR A 432 -19.99 -18.93 14.28
N VAL A 433 -18.82 -18.99 13.65
CA VAL A 433 -18.13 -20.27 13.37
C VAL A 433 -17.51 -20.85 14.64
N LYS A 434 -17.22 -20.05 15.67
CA LYS A 434 -16.52 -20.54 16.87
C LYS A 434 -15.23 -21.28 16.51
N ALA A 435 -14.41 -20.66 15.66
CA ALA A 435 -13.16 -21.23 15.15
C ALA A 435 -12.22 -21.62 16.30
N ASP A 436 -11.47 -22.71 16.12
CA ASP A 436 -10.32 -23.01 16.98
C ASP A 436 -9.09 -22.20 16.55
N ILE A 437 -8.96 -22.01 15.24
CA ILE A 437 -7.82 -21.36 14.58
C ILE A 437 -8.35 -20.45 13.46
N ILE A 438 -7.87 -19.22 13.42
CA ILE A 438 -8.04 -18.30 12.29
C ILE A 438 -6.68 -18.16 11.62
N CYS A 439 -6.61 -18.43 10.32
CA CYS A 439 -5.41 -18.25 9.51
C CYS A 439 -5.61 -17.09 8.54
N LEU A 440 -4.76 -16.08 8.67
CA LEU A 440 -4.68 -14.90 7.82
C LEU A 440 -3.40 -14.99 6.98
N SER A 441 -3.55 -15.46 5.74
CA SER A 441 -2.44 -15.61 4.80
C SER A 441 -2.18 -14.31 4.01
N LEU A 442 -2.38 -13.19 4.67
CA LEU A 442 -2.36 -11.84 4.14
C LEU A 442 -1.76 -10.87 5.14
N GLY A 443 -1.37 -9.69 4.66
CA GLY A 443 -0.94 -8.63 5.56
C GLY A 443 -0.94 -7.24 4.92
N TYR A 444 -1.05 -6.24 5.78
CA TYR A 444 -1.05 -4.82 5.44
C TYR A 444 -0.14 -4.06 6.41
N ARG A 445 0.21 -2.81 6.11
CA ARG A 445 1.18 -2.07 6.94
C ARG A 445 0.55 -0.91 7.71
N VAL A 446 -0.52 -0.31 7.18
CA VAL A 446 -1.31 0.71 7.90
C VAL A 446 -2.07 0.10 9.08
N ALA A 447 -2.02 0.72 10.25
CA ALA A 447 -2.84 0.30 11.39
C ALA A 447 -4.33 0.55 11.11
N HIS A 448 -5.19 -0.36 11.59
CA HIS A 448 -6.63 -0.19 11.48
C HIS A 448 -7.30 -0.69 12.76
N ASP A 449 -7.70 0.26 13.62
CA ASP A 449 -8.16 -0.02 14.98
C ASP A 449 -9.27 -1.07 15.05
N ALA A 450 -10.20 -1.06 14.10
CA ALA A 450 -11.28 -2.04 14.08
C ALA A 450 -10.80 -3.47 13.76
N ALA A 451 -9.81 -3.61 12.86
CA ALA A 451 -9.28 -4.91 12.48
C ALA A 451 -8.40 -5.48 13.60
N ASP A 452 -7.53 -4.64 14.18
CA ASP A 452 -6.75 -4.96 15.37
C ASP A 452 -7.67 -5.37 16.55
N THR A 453 -8.75 -4.63 16.78
CA THR A 453 -9.74 -4.94 17.83
C THR A 453 -10.44 -6.28 17.59
N ALA A 454 -10.78 -6.61 16.35
CA ALA A 454 -11.37 -7.91 16.01
C ALA A 454 -10.38 -9.05 16.28
N VAL A 455 -9.10 -8.88 15.93
CA VAL A 455 -8.03 -9.84 16.24
C VAL A 455 -7.90 -10.03 17.76
N ASP A 456 -7.85 -8.93 18.52
CA ASP A 456 -7.78 -8.95 19.98
C ASP A 456 -8.97 -9.69 20.60
N ASN A 457 -10.18 -9.46 20.08
CA ASN A 457 -11.39 -10.14 20.55
C ASN A 457 -11.35 -11.63 20.26
N ALA A 458 -10.85 -12.05 19.09
CA ALA A 458 -10.63 -13.45 18.76
C ALA A 458 -9.64 -14.12 19.74
N ILE A 459 -8.51 -13.45 20.01
CA ILE A 459 -7.49 -13.91 20.96
C ILE A 459 -8.07 -14.01 22.38
N LYS A 460 -8.87 -13.01 22.80
CA LYS A 460 -9.55 -13.02 24.10
C LYS A 460 -10.55 -14.16 24.22
N ALA A 461 -11.24 -14.51 23.13
CA ALA A 461 -12.15 -15.65 23.05
C ALA A 461 -11.45 -17.03 23.02
N GLY A 462 -10.11 -17.07 23.03
CA GLY A 462 -9.33 -18.31 23.02
C GLY A 462 -9.16 -18.91 21.62
N VAL A 463 -9.34 -18.11 20.57
CA VAL A 463 -9.03 -18.48 19.18
C VAL A 463 -7.55 -18.22 18.93
N LEU A 464 -6.85 -19.20 18.34
CA LEU A 464 -5.46 -19.01 17.92
C LEU A 464 -5.46 -18.30 16.57
N VAL A 465 -4.89 -17.09 16.53
CA VAL A 465 -4.74 -16.32 15.30
C VAL A 465 -3.33 -16.52 14.75
N ILE A 466 -3.26 -17.00 13.50
CA ILE A 466 -2.02 -17.30 12.78
C ILE A 466 -1.94 -16.36 11.58
N ALA A 467 -0.83 -15.67 11.40
CA ALA A 467 -0.69 -14.71 10.30
C ALA A 467 0.67 -14.79 9.59
N ALA A 468 0.66 -14.52 8.29
CA ALA A 468 1.85 -14.45 7.44
C ALA A 468 2.71 -13.22 7.78
N ALA A 469 4.03 -13.40 7.89
CA ALA A 469 4.91 -12.34 8.36
C ALA A 469 5.04 -11.14 7.40
N SER A 470 5.22 -11.40 6.10
CA SER A 470 5.45 -10.44 4.98
C SER A 470 6.39 -11.10 3.95
N ASN A 471 6.31 -10.73 2.66
CA ASN A 471 7.30 -11.14 1.64
C ASN A 471 8.14 -9.97 1.09
N SER A 472 8.20 -8.85 1.82
CA SER A 472 8.90 -7.62 1.41
C SER A 472 10.38 -7.56 1.85
N GLY A 473 10.93 -8.65 2.38
CA GLY A 473 12.34 -8.75 2.78
C GLY A 473 12.70 -7.92 4.01
N ILE A 474 13.99 -7.88 4.32
CA ILE A 474 14.52 -7.27 5.56
C ILE A 474 14.31 -5.75 5.66
N LEU A 475 14.04 -5.08 4.54
CA LEU A 475 13.77 -3.64 4.53
C LEU A 475 12.44 -3.29 5.20
N GLU A 476 11.59 -4.30 5.41
CA GLU A 476 10.25 -4.14 5.94
C GLU A 476 10.07 -4.94 7.23
N ARG A 477 9.15 -4.45 8.07
CA ARG A 477 8.77 -5.12 9.32
C ARG A 477 7.73 -6.19 9.04
N ARG A 478 7.42 -6.98 10.08
CA ARG A 478 6.26 -7.88 10.05
C ARG A 478 5.00 -7.06 9.77
N ALA A 479 4.18 -7.53 8.83
CA ALA A 479 2.91 -6.92 8.48
C ALA A 479 1.88 -7.10 9.61
N ARG A 480 0.85 -6.27 9.62
CA ARG A 480 -0.37 -6.52 10.38
C ARG A 480 -1.22 -7.57 9.66
N PRO A 481 -1.88 -8.49 10.40
CA PRO A 481 -1.93 -8.60 11.86
C PRO A 481 -0.78 -9.40 12.48
N ALA A 482 0.20 -9.88 11.71
CA ALA A 482 1.28 -10.73 12.21
C ALA A 482 2.22 -10.04 13.24
N CYS A 483 2.26 -8.72 13.28
CA CYS A 483 2.98 -7.97 14.32
C CYS A 483 2.18 -7.74 15.61
N LEU A 484 0.89 -8.09 15.65
CA LEU A 484 0.05 -7.88 16.83
C LEU A 484 0.41 -8.85 17.96
N ASP A 485 0.27 -8.37 19.19
CA ASP A 485 0.41 -9.20 20.37
C ASP A 485 -0.64 -10.29 20.41
N GLY A 486 -0.23 -11.50 20.79
CA GLY A 486 -1.11 -12.68 20.80
C GLY A 486 -1.32 -13.36 19.44
N VAL A 487 -0.86 -12.77 18.33
CA VAL A 487 -0.82 -13.44 17.03
C VAL A 487 0.46 -14.28 16.89
N ILE A 488 0.32 -15.48 16.31
CA ILE A 488 1.46 -16.35 15.99
C ILE A 488 1.90 -16.02 14.55
N CYS A 489 3.06 -15.36 14.43
CA CYS A 489 3.64 -14.90 13.17
C CYS A 489 4.48 -15.98 12.48
N LEU A 490 4.22 -16.22 11.18
CA LEU A 490 4.91 -17.25 10.40
C LEU A 490 5.73 -16.70 9.23
N HIS A 491 7.00 -17.11 9.22
CA HIS A 491 7.97 -16.83 8.17
C HIS A 491 8.12 -18.04 7.23
N ALA A 492 8.65 -17.81 6.03
CA ALA A 492 8.83 -18.82 4.99
C ALA A 492 10.25 -19.42 5.03
N ALA A 493 10.34 -20.73 4.96
CA ALA A 493 11.57 -21.46 4.72
C ALA A 493 11.38 -22.46 3.58
N ASN A 494 12.47 -22.93 2.98
CA ASN A 494 12.40 -24.05 2.04
C ASN A 494 12.28 -25.39 2.78
N GLY A 495 12.11 -26.50 2.05
CA GLY A 495 11.94 -27.83 2.64
C GLY A 495 13.11 -28.37 3.47
N TYR A 496 14.27 -27.69 3.48
CA TYR A 496 15.40 -28.01 4.37
C TYR A 496 15.47 -27.10 5.60
N GLY A 497 14.58 -26.12 5.72
CA GLY A 497 14.59 -25.15 6.80
C GLY A 497 15.50 -23.94 6.57
N CYS A 498 16.02 -23.74 5.35
CA CYS A 498 16.70 -22.48 5.03
C CYS A 498 15.65 -21.37 4.88
N VAL A 499 15.84 -20.28 5.62
CA VAL A 499 14.96 -19.11 5.63
C VAL A 499 14.94 -18.44 4.26
N SER A 500 13.76 -18.00 3.82
CA SER A 500 13.60 -17.25 2.57
C SER A 500 14.08 -15.81 2.72
N GLU A 501 14.73 -15.26 1.68
CA GLU A 501 15.18 -13.86 1.61
C GLU A 501 14.02 -12.86 1.62
N MET A 502 12.80 -13.32 1.31
CA MET A 502 11.59 -12.50 1.32
C MET A 502 11.09 -12.19 2.73
N ASN A 503 11.56 -12.89 3.76
CA ASN A 503 11.09 -12.66 5.11
C ASN A 503 11.52 -11.29 5.64
N PRO A 504 10.69 -10.66 6.49
CA PRO A 504 11.09 -9.49 7.25
C PRO A 504 12.25 -9.82 8.20
N GLY A 505 12.89 -8.78 8.75
CA GLY A 505 13.94 -8.95 9.75
C GLY A 505 13.45 -9.71 11.00
N LYS A 506 14.31 -10.57 11.56
CA LYS A 506 14.00 -11.26 12.81
C LYS A 506 13.93 -10.29 13.98
N LEU A 507 13.08 -10.60 14.95
CA LEU A 507 12.96 -9.86 16.20
C LEU A 507 13.69 -10.60 17.32
N VAL A 508 14.58 -9.92 18.06
CA VAL A 508 15.51 -10.57 19.02
C VAL A 508 14.79 -11.19 20.22
N ASP A 509 13.74 -10.55 20.72
CA ASP A 509 13.02 -10.96 21.93
C ASP A 509 11.64 -11.59 21.66
N GLU A 510 11.35 -11.86 20.38
CA GLU A 510 10.10 -12.49 19.94
C GLU A 510 10.36 -13.84 19.27
N THR A 511 9.34 -14.67 19.17
CA THR A 511 9.46 -15.90 18.38
C THR A 511 9.54 -15.58 16.88
N ASN A 512 10.43 -16.26 16.17
CA ASN A 512 10.60 -16.15 14.72
C ASN A 512 10.30 -17.51 14.09
N PHE A 513 9.07 -17.98 14.22
CA PHE A 513 8.69 -19.27 13.65
C PHE A 513 8.71 -19.22 12.13
N SER A 514 9.20 -20.29 11.52
CA SER A 514 9.15 -20.51 10.09
C SER A 514 8.72 -21.94 9.79
N THR A 515 8.16 -22.17 8.61
CA THR A 515 7.95 -23.52 8.07
C THR A 515 8.03 -23.48 6.55
N LEU A 516 7.68 -24.58 5.87
CA LEU A 516 7.70 -24.62 4.41
C LEU A 516 6.83 -23.49 3.83
N GLY A 517 7.46 -22.57 3.11
CA GLY A 517 6.83 -21.45 2.43
C GLY A 517 7.58 -20.99 1.19
N ASP A 518 8.75 -21.56 0.91
CA ASP A 518 9.57 -21.24 -0.27
C ASP A 518 9.82 -22.50 -1.11
N GLY A 519 9.36 -22.48 -2.36
CA GLY A 519 9.38 -23.66 -3.23
C GLY A 519 8.28 -24.66 -2.86
N VAL A 520 7.09 -24.18 -2.53
CA VAL A 520 5.94 -25.01 -2.19
C VAL A 520 5.26 -25.50 -3.47
N HIS A 521 5.04 -26.81 -3.57
CA HIS A 521 4.44 -27.45 -4.75
C HIS A 521 2.91 -27.54 -4.66
N VAL A 522 2.20 -26.76 -5.47
CA VAL A 522 0.72 -26.64 -5.47
C VAL A 522 0.13 -26.86 -6.85
N LEU A 523 -1.14 -27.25 -6.93
CA LEU A 523 -1.85 -27.41 -8.19
C LEU A 523 -2.56 -26.09 -8.54
N GLN A 524 -2.31 -25.59 -9.76
CA GLN A 524 -2.79 -24.30 -10.26
C GLN A 524 -3.40 -24.52 -11.65
N LYS A 525 -4.73 -24.36 -11.77
CA LYS A 525 -5.46 -24.49 -13.05
C LYS A 525 -5.13 -25.77 -13.85
N GLY A 526 -4.84 -26.86 -13.14
CA GLY A 526 -4.52 -28.17 -13.73
C GLY A 526 -3.03 -28.49 -13.83
N GLU A 527 -2.16 -27.51 -13.65
CA GLU A 527 -0.70 -27.66 -13.73
C GLU A 527 -0.04 -27.53 -12.36
N PHE A 528 1.08 -28.21 -12.17
CA PHE A 528 1.83 -28.14 -10.92
C PHE A 528 2.84 -27.00 -10.96
N GLU A 529 2.81 -26.15 -9.95
CA GLU A 529 3.69 -24.98 -9.84
C GLU A 529 4.42 -24.94 -8.50
N LEU A 530 5.60 -24.31 -8.49
CA LEU A 530 6.28 -23.92 -7.26
C LEU A 530 5.96 -22.47 -6.94
N LYS A 531 5.49 -22.24 -5.72
CA LYS A 531 5.20 -20.89 -5.21
C LYS A 531 6.09 -20.59 -4.00
N ALA A 532 6.27 -19.30 -3.72
CA ALA A 532 6.95 -18.85 -2.52
C ALA A 532 6.20 -17.69 -1.86
N GLY A 533 6.10 -17.73 -0.53
CA GLY A 533 5.43 -16.75 0.30
C GLY A 533 5.19 -17.23 1.73
N THR A 534 5.26 -16.31 2.69
CA THR A 534 4.85 -16.49 4.08
C THR A 534 3.36 -16.85 4.20
N SER A 535 2.55 -16.44 3.21
CA SER A 535 1.16 -16.83 3.03
C SER A 535 0.95 -18.34 2.81
N TYR A 536 1.98 -19.09 2.39
CA TYR A 536 1.94 -20.55 2.31
C TYR A 536 2.47 -21.24 3.58
N ALA A 537 3.34 -20.56 4.34
CA ALA A 537 3.84 -21.07 5.61
C ALA A 537 2.78 -21.00 6.72
N ALA A 538 2.00 -19.92 6.78
CA ALA A 538 0.91 -19.72 7.73
C ALA A 538 -0.12 -20.88 7.75
N PRO A 539 -0.72 -21.31 6.62
CA PRO A 539 -1.67 -22.42 6.60
C PRO A 539 -1.06 -23.77 6.96
N ILE A 540 0.21 -24.01 6.61
CA ILE A 540 0.91 -25.24 7.00
C ILE A 540 1.08 -25.28 8.52
N ALA A 541 1.50 -24.17 9.13
CA ALA A 541 1.59 -24.07 10.59
C ALA A 541 0.22 -24.20 11.26
N ALA A 542 -0.82 -23.53 10.75
CA ALA A 542 -2.18 -23.65 11.24
C ALA A 542 -2.67 -25.12 11.23
N GLY A 543 -2.35 -25.85 10.17
CA GLY A 543 -2.66 -27.28 10.08
C GLY A 543 -1.91 -28.14 11.10
N PHE A 544 -0.62 -27.91 11.31
CA PHE A 544 0.13 -28.60 12.38
C PHE A 544 -0.38 -28.25 13.78
N ILE A 545 -0.78 -27.00 14.02
CA ILE A 545 -1.40 -26.57 15.29
C ILE A 545 -2.72 -27.32 15.51
N ALA A 546 -3.56 -27.46 14.48
CA ALA A 546 -4.80 -28.24 14.58
C ALA A 546 -4.52 -29.70 14.92
N CYS A 547 -3.55 -30.32 14.25
CA CYS A 547 -3.10 -31.68 14.57
C CYS A 547 -2.62 -31.82 16.02
N ILE A 548 -1.86 -30.84 16.51
CA ILE A 548 -1.37 -30.85 17.89
C ILE A 548 -2.51 -30.69 18.89
N LEU A 549 -3.47 -29.80 18.64
CA LEU A 549 -4.65 -29.68 19.50
C LEU A 549 -5.44 -30.99 19.57
N SER A 550 -5.67 -31.64 18.43
CA SER A 550 -6.31 -32.96 18.38
C SER A 550 -5.50 -34.05 19.09
N PHE A 551 -4.18 -34.06 18.90
CA PHE A 551 -3.28 -35.00 19.59
C PHE A 551 -3.37 -34.81 21.10
N ILE A 552 -3.33 -33.57 21.57
CA ILE A 552 -3.36 -33.26 23.00
C ILE A 552 -4.67 -33.72 23.62
N GLU A 553 -5.81 -33.39 22.99
CA GLU A 553 -7.12 -33.80 23.48
C GLU A 553 -7.29 -35.32 23.53
N ALA A 554 -6.72 -36.05 22.57
CA ALA A 554 -6.86 -37.50 22.49
C ALA A 554 -5.84 -38.29 23.35
N LYS A 555 -4.62 -37.78 23.52
CA LYS A 555 -3.47 -38.56 24.04
C LYS A 555 -2.82 -37.99 25.29
N VAL A 556 -3.17 -36.77 25.72
CA VAL A 556 -2.56 -36.14 26.91
C VAL A 556 -3.59 -36.08 28.05
N PRO A 557 -3.76 -37.18 28.82
CA PRO A 557 -4.71 -37.20 29.91
C PRO A 557 -4.26 -36.30 31.07
N GLY A 558 -5.24 -35.77 31.79
CA GLY A 558 -5.04 -35.06 33.06
C GLY A 558 -4.48 -33.65 32.93
N LEU A 559 -4.68 -32.97 31.79
CA LEU A 559 -4.39 -31.53 31.71
C LEU A 559 -5.38 -30.76 32.60
N GLN A 560 -4.83 -29.86 33.42
CA GLN A 560 -5.63 -28.96 34.24
C GLN A 560 -6.33 -27.92 33.36
N ALA A 561 -7.46 -27.38 33.81
CA ALA A 561 -8.22 -26.37 33.07
C ALA A 561 -7.34 -25.17 32.65
N LEU A 562 -6.45 -24.72 33.53
CA LEU A 562 -5.50 -23.65 33.24
C LEU A 562 -4.52 -24.01 32.11
N GLN A 563 -4.05 -25.26 32.03
CA GLN A 563 -3.15 -25.71 30.97
C GLN A 563 -3.87 -25.79 29.62
N VAL A 564 -5.13 -26.22 29.63
CA VAL A 564 -6.01 -26.21 28.44
C VAL A 564 -6.25 -24.76 27.98
N GLU A 565 -6.46 -23.83 28.90
CA GLU A 565 -6.57 -22.41 28.56
C GLU A 565 -5.26 -21.87 27.97
N LYS A 566 -4.11 -22.15 28.60
CA LYS A 566 -2.79 -21.71 28.10
C LYS A 566 -2.51 -22.21 26.68
N LEU A 567 -2.93 -23.43 26.33
CA LEU A 567 -2.80 -23.97 24.96
C LEU A 567 -3.57 -23.16 23.91
N ARG A 568 -4.64 -22.48 24.33
CA ARG A 568 -5.47 -21.60 23.49
C ARG A 568 -4.95 -20.16 23.43
N ARG A 569 -3.76 -19.90 24.01
CA ARG A 569 -3.08 -18.59 23.97
C ARG A 569 -1.73 -18.72 23.26
N LYS A 570 -1.25 -17.62 22.66
CA LYS A 570 0.07 -17.50 22.00
C LYS A 570 1.17 -18.20 22.80
N LYS A 571 1.47 -17.74 24.02
CA LYS A 571 2.60 -18.26 24.83
C LYS A 571 2.59 -19.78 25.03
N GLY A 572 1.42 -20.37 25.32
CA GLY A 572 1.32 -21.81 25.54
C GLY A 572 1.50 -22.60 24.26
N MET A 573 0.89 -22.15 23.15
CA MET A 573 1.08 -22.79 21.85
C MET A 573 2.52 -22.63 21.34
N GLU A 574 3.14 -21.46 21.49
CA GLU A 574 4.54 -21.22 21.12
C GLU A 574 5.50 -22.13 21.88
N ALA A 575 5.25 -22.40 23.17
CA ALA A 575 6.08 -23.34 23.93
C ALA A 575 5.99 -24.77 23.38
N VAL A 576 4.82 -25.19 22.90
CA VAL A 576 4.65 -26.48 22.23
C VAL A 576 5.32 -26.48 20.85
N LEU A 577 5.13 -25.43 20.05
CA LEU A 577 5.77 -25.29 18.73
C LEU A 577 7.30 -25.25 18.84
N LYS A 578 7.86 -24.66 19.91
CA LYS A 578 9.31 -24.73 20.20
C LYS A 578 9.79 -26.17 20.43
N LYS A 579 8.96 -27.08 20.95
CA LYS A 579 9.32 -28.52 21.04
C LYS A 579 9.22 -29.24 19.69
N MET A 580 8.49 -28.67 18.73
CA MET A 580 8.33 -29.13 17.36
C MET A 580 9.26 -28.40 16.37
N SER A 581 10.16 -27.55 16.84
CA SER A 581 11.03 -26.76 15.98
C SER A 581 12.48 -27.22 16.05
N ALA A 582 13.17 -27.21 14.92
CA ALA A 582 14.61 -27.14 14.94
C ALA A 582 15.02 -25.73 15.35
N LYS A 583 15.90 -25.65 16.36
CA LYS A 583 16.61 -24.42 16.66
C LYS A 583 17.77 -24.28 15.68
N ASP A 584 18.03 -23.04 15.28
CA ASP A 584 19.37 -22.59 14.89
C ASP A 584 19.82 -22.81 13.44
N LEU A 585 19.01 -22.34 12.48
CA LEU A 585 19.55 -21.75 11.25
C LEU A 585 19.15 -20.28 11.21
N HIS A 586 20.10 -19.39 11.47
CA HIS A 586 19.97 -17.92 11.35
C HIS A 586 19.04 -17.20 12.34
N GLY A 587 18.58 -17.88 13.40
CA GLY A 587 17.71 -17.30 14.44
C GLY A 587 16.21 -17.42 14.17
N TYR A 588 15.81 -18.37 13.32
CA TYR A 588 14.42 -18.77 13.11
C TYR A 588 14.17 -20.16 13.70
N ASP A 589 12.97 -20.36 14.24
CA ASP A 589 12.50 -21.65 14.76
C ASP A 589 11.74 -22.39 13.64
N PHE A 590 12.37 -23.36 12.99
CA PHE A 590 11.77 -24.08 11.86
C PHE A 590 10.85 -25.21 12.34
N ILE A 591 9.54 -24.99 12.25
CA ILE A 591 8.49 -25.91 12.68
C ILE A 591 8.44 -27.11 11.73
N HIS A 592 8.60 -28.31 12.29
CA HIS A 592 8.35 -29.56 11.60
C HIS A 592 8.10 -30.71 12.60
N PRO A 593 7.04 -31.53 12.44
CA PRO A 593 6.69 -32.60 13.38
C PRO A 593 7.82 -33.57 13.76
N LYS A 594 8.71 -33.90 12.82
CA LYS A 594 9.94 -34.68 13.05
C LYS A 594 10.81 -34.22 14.25
N TYR A 595 10.78 -32.93 14.59
CA TYR A 595 11.57 -32.42 15.72
C TYR A 595 10.88 -32.62 17.07
N MET A 596 9.57 -32.91 17.06
CA MET A 596 8.83 -33.30 18.26
C MET A 596 9.29 -34.67 18.76
N CYS A 597 9.41 -35.65 17.87
CA CYS A 597 10.02 -36.96 18.11
C CYS A 597 10.18 -37.69 16.78
N ASN A 598 10.89 -38.81 16.78
CA ASN A 598 10.81 -39.75 15.68
C ASN A 598 9.48 -40.51 15.75
N TRP A 599 8.53 -40.15 14.88
CA TRP A 599 7.17 -40.70 14.83
C TRP A 599 7.10 -42.16 14.35
N LYS A 600 8.21 -42.73 13.89
CA LYS A 600 8.29 -44.14 13.48
C LYS A 600 8.57 -45.10 14.63
N ASP A 601 8.97 -44.58 15.80
CA ASP A 601 9.29 -45.40 16.96
C ASP A 601 8.02 -45.76 17.75
N SER A 602 8.04 -46.91 18.42
CA SER A 602 6.89 -47.42 19.18
C SER A 602 6.49 -46.55 20.39
N ASP A 603 7.42 -45.79 20.97
CA ASP A 603 7.21 -44.90 22.12
C ASP A 603 7.03 -43.42 21.73
N ALA A 604 6.92 -43.12 20.41
CA ALA A 604 6.80 -41.75 19.90
C ALA A 604 5.66 -40.95 20.55
N VAL A 605 4.48 -41.56 20.67
CA VAL A 605 3.30 -40.94 21.30
C VAL A 605 3.60 -40.52 22.73
N GLN A 606 4.19 -41.39 23.55
CA GLN A 606 4.50 -41.08 24.95
C GLN A 606 5.53 -39.95 25.05
N ARG A 607 6.56 -39.96 24.22
CA ARG A 607 7.56 -38.87 24.20
C ARG A 607 6.97 -37.53 23.79
N ALA A 608 6.06 -37.53 22.82
CA ALA A 608 5.33 -36.34 22.43
C ALA A 608 4.44 -35.83 23.59
N VAL A 609 3.73 -36.71 24.30
CA VAL A 609 2.95 -36.38 25.51
C VAL A 609 3.83 -35.73 26.57
N ASP A 610 4.99 -36.31 26.87
CA ASP A 610 5.91 -35.79 27.89
C ASP A 610 6.47 -34.42 27.52
N ARG A 611 6.78 -34.21 26.22
CA ARG A 611 7.23 -32.91 25.70
C ARG A 611 6.17 -31.83 25.78
N VAL A 612 4.91 -32.16 25.45
CA VAL A 612 3.78 -31.23 25.63
C VAL A 612 3.62 -30.88 27.10
N LYS A 613 3.55 -31.88 27.99
CA LYS A 613 3.40 -31.65 29.44
C LYS A 613 4.54 -30.80 29.99
N LYS A 614 5.77 -30.99 29.51
CA LYS A 614 6.91 -30.15 29.87
C LYS A 614 6.73 -28.71 29.37
N ALA A 615 6.40 -28.52 28.09
CA ALA A 615 6.19 -27.20 27.51
C ALA A 615 5.14 -26.37 28.28
N LEU A 616 4.03 -27.00 28.70
CA LEU A 616 2.96 -26.33 29.43
C LEU A 616 3.23 -26.10 30.92
N ARG A 617 4.29 -26.71 31.48
CA ARG A 617 4.77 -26.38 32.83
C ARG A 617 5.73 -25.19 32.82
N ASP A 618 6.45 -25.00 31.72
CA ASP A 618 7.47 -23.96 31.55
C ASP A 618 6.87 -22.58 31.21
N VAL A 619 5.55 -22.50 30.98
CA VAL A 619 4.73 -21.30 30.70
C VAL A 619 3.66 -21.19 31.77
#